data_AF-A0A1V5N801-F1
#
_entry.id   AF-A0A1V5N801-F1
#
_cell.length_a   1.000
_cell.length_b   1.000
_cell.length_c   1.000
_cell.angle_alpha   90.00
_cell.angle_beta   90.00
_cell.angle_gamma   90.00
#
_symmetry.space_group_name_H-M   'P 1'
#
loop_
_entity.id
_entity.type
_entity.pdbx_description
1 polymer ?
#
loop_
_entity_poly.entity_id
_entity_poly.type
_entity_poly.pdbx_seq_one_letter_code
_entity_poly.pdbx_strand_id
1 'polypeptide(L)'
;MPDKAIFLDRDDTIIEDSGYISSPDKVKLLPTAAPALVELRRMGYKLIIVSNQSGIARGLFTEQNLAQVHERLKLLLAEQNAYLDRIYYCPYHPDGAVQKYRKDSDWRKPKPGMLLAASKEMKVDLDNSWMIGNDYRDIAAGKAAGCKTILVKSYTKPVTKKNSDPDPDFEAINLREAVNILKRETSPRPVIKLVKEEKIIESPKAAEEITPAQEPEPAVKQPPVQQPLPVEQKQIIEEEKKIEAEPAPEKNLAPPPQPAEEKKTIEEEKTIEAQTAPPAKMNIEPSQPDKQIPADSQTRIEYLLEEIKLLLQTKNRMEQYSEFSAMKLFAGILQALVLFCLLVGIWYKLSPTSSDSAVFTALGFAIVLQLMSLTLLIMHKDR
;
A
#
# COMPACT_ATOMS: atom_id res chain seq x y z
N MET A 1 14.03 32.61 -0.75
CA MET A 1 14.52 31.28 -1.16
C MET A 1 13.30 30.46 -1.57
N PRO A 2 13.41 29.49 -2.50
CA PRO A 2 12.32 28.58 -2.79
C PRO A 2 11.86 27.87 -1.51
N ASP A 3 10.57 27.62 -1.38
CA ASP A 3 10.00 27.03 -0.17
C ASP A 3 10.28 25.52 -0.15
N LYS A 4 10.58 24.94 1.01
CA LYS A 4 10.66 23.48 1.17
C LYS A 4 9.27 22.90 1.46
N ALA A 5 9.02 21.66 1.04
CA ALA A 5 7.74 20.99 1.24
C ALA A 5 7.88 19.58 1.81
N ILE A 6 6.81 19.15 2.47
CA ILE A 6 6.53 17.75 2.74
C ILE A 6 5.40 17.32 1.81
N PHE A 7 5.75 16.43 0.88
CA PHE A 7 4.80 15.70 0.06
C PHE A 7 4.30 14.50 0.86
N LEU A 8 2.98 14.34 0.91
CA LEU A 8 2.31 13.32 1.73
C LEU A 8 1.41 12.47 0.83
N ASP A 9 1.47 11.14 0.98
CA ASP A 9 0.32 10.34 0.56
C ASP A 9 -0.88 10.60 1.48
N ARG A 10 -2.07 10.21 1.03
CA ARG A 10 -3.32 10.44 1.76
C ARG A 10 -3.74 9.20 2.55
N ASP A 11 -4.00 8.12 1.83
CA ASP A 11 -4.57 6.89 2.35
C ASP A 11 -3.49 6.12 3.13
N ASP A 12 -3.79 5.67 4.35
CA ASP A 12 -2.86 5.08 5.33
C ASP A 12 -1.64 5.95 5.72
N THR A 13 -1.64 7.22 5.34
CA THR A 13 -0.61 8.19 5.76
C THR A 13 -1.23 9.33 6.57
N ILE A 14 -2.32 9.93 6.10
CA ILE A 14 -3.08 10.98 6.80
C ILE A 14 -4.42 10.43 7.32
N ILE A 15 -5.09 9.57 6.53
CA ILE A 15 -6.39 8.98 6.86
C ILE A 15 -6.33 7.45 6.81
N GLU A 16 -7.25 6.78 7.50
CA GLU A 16 -7.41 5.32 7.41
C GLU A 16 -7.82 4.87 6.00
N ASP A 17 -7.13 3.90 5.39
CA ASP A 17 -7.53 3.33 4.10
C ASP A 17 -8.54 2.18 4.27
N SER A 18 -9.83 2.53 4.24
CA SER A 18 -10.94 1.55 4.17
C SER A 18 -11.22 1.01 2.76
N GLY A 19 -10.37 1.33 1.78
CA GLY A 19 -10.52 0.97 0.37
C GLY A 19 -11.43 1.94 -0.39
N TYR A 20 -10.88 2.59 -1.43
CA TYR A 20 -11.61 3.47 -2.35
C TYR A 20 -12.58 4.43 -1.65
N ILE A 21 -12.04 5.28 -0.77
CA ILE A 21 -12.81 6.24 0.02
C ILE A 21 -13.53 7.22 -0.92
N SER A 22 -14.83 7.01 -1.09
CA SER A 22 -15.69 7.74 -2.02
C SER A 22 -16.76 8.60 -1.34
N SER A 23 -16.84 8.55 0.00
CA SER A 23 -17.82 9.33 0.78
C SER A 23 -17.10 10.08 1.91
N PRO A 24 -17.49 11.34 2.18
CA PRO A 24 -17.04 12.12 3.35
C PRO A 24 -17.12 11.36 4.68
N ASP A 25 -18.17 10.57 4.91
CA ASP A 25 -18.40 9.91 6.20
C ASP A 25 -17.37 8.81 6.50
N LYS A 26 -16.64 8.36 5.48
CA LYS A 26 -15.56 7.37 5.61
C LYS A 26 -14.20 8.01 5.90
N VAL A 27 -14.11 9.34 5.90
CA VAL A 27 -12.85 10.04 6.17
C VAL A 27 -12.58 10.04 7.66
N LYS A 28 -11.52 9.34 8.07
CA LYS A 28 -11.06 9.28 9.46
C LYS A 28 -9.57 9.60 9.50
N LEU A 29 -9.20 10.64 10.22
CA LEU A 29 -7.79 11.00 10.41
C LEU A 29 -7.09 9.91 11.22
N LEU A 30 -5.87 9.57 10.81
CA LEU A 30 -4.99 8.79 11.67
C LEU A 30 -4.64 9.62 12.93
N PRO A 31 -4.54 9.00 14.12
CA PRO A 31 -4.36 9.73 15.38
C PRO A 31 -3.13 10.66 15.43
N THR A 32 -2.10 10.36 14.65
CA THR A 32 -0.86 11.15 14.62
C THR A 32 -0.84 12.20 13.51
N ALA A 33 -1.81 12.22 12.60
CA ALA A 33 -1.75 13.02 11.37
C ALA A 33 -1.81 14.52 11.65
N ALA A 34 -2.88 15.03 12.26
CA ALA A 34 -3.03 16.47 12.48
C ALA A 34 -1.90 17.06 13.36
N PRO A 35 -1.52 16.45 14.52
CA PRO A 35 -0.40 16.94 15.31
C PRO A 35 0.93 16.98 14.52
N ALA A 36 1.19 15.95 13.70
CA ALA A 36 2.39 15.91 12.86
C ALA A 36 2.39 17.04 11.82
N LEU A 37 1.26 17.29 11.15
CA LEU A 37 1.14 18.37 10.18
C LEU A 37 1.35 19.75 10.82
N VAL A 38 0.79 20.00 12.01
CA VAL A 38 1.03 21.24 12.76
C VAL A 38 2.54 21.44 13.00
N GLU A 39 3.23 20.38 13.39
CA GLU A 39 4.65 20.41 13.70
C GLU A 39 5.51 20.62 12.45
N LEU A 40 5.22 19.92 11.35
CA LEU A 40 5.92 20.08 10.07
C LEU A 40 5.75 21.51 9.52
N ARG A 41 4.56 22.09 9.67
CA ARG A 41 4.34 23.50 9.33
C ARG A 41 5.18 24.44 10.19
N ARG A 42 5.27 24.20 11.51
CA ARG A 42 6.14 24.99 12.41
C ARG A 42 7.62 24.89 12.03
N MET A 43 8.03 23.79 11.42
CA MET A 43 9.38 23.61 10.87
C MET A 43 9.62 24.34 9.53
N GLY A 44 8.62 25.10 9.05
CA GLY A 44 8.71 25.93 7.86
C GLY A 44 8.49 25.18 6.54
N TYR A 45 7.81 24.04 6.57
CA TYR A 45 7.46 23.31 5.35
C TYR A 45 6.06 23.67 4.86
N LYS A 46 5.90 23.74 3.53
CA LYS A 46 4.59 23.59 2.90
C LYS A 46 4.13 22.14 2.98
N LEU A 47 2.83 21.92 3.16
CA LEU A 47 2.24 20.59 3.29
C LEU A 47 1.37 20.30 2.08
N ILE A 48 1.80 19.33 1.26
CA ILE A 48 1.22 19.06 -0.05
C ILE A 48 0.83 17.59 -0.13
N ILE A 49 -0.44 17.30 -0.37
CA ILE A 49 -0.87 15.92 -0.66
C ILE A 49 -0.58 15.59 -2.12
N VAL A 50 -0.05 14.39 -2.38
CA VAL A 50 0.12 13.80 -3.71
C VAL A 50 -0.44 12.37 -3.71
N SER A 51 -1.65 12.17 -4.21
CA SER A 51 -2.39 10.91 -4.03
C SER A 51 -2.83 10.22 -5.33
N ASN A 52 -2.67 8.90 -5.42
CA ASN A 52 -3.18 8.11 -6.54
C ASN A 52 -4.66 7.75 -6.33
N GLN A 53 -5.58 8.35 -7.11
CA GLN A 53 -7.03 8.15 -6.97
C GLN A 53 -7.62 7.34 -8.14
N SER A 54 -7.09 6.14 -8.34
CA SER A 54 -7.49 5.26 -9.46
C SER A 54 -8.92 4.75 -9.42
N GLY A 55 -9.63 4.92 -8.29
CA GLY A 55 -11.05 4.61 -8.20
C GLY A 55 -11.89 5.39 -9.22
N ILE A 56 -11.44 6.58 -9.61
CA ILE A 56 -12.06 7.39 -10.67
C ILE A 56 -11.94 6.69 -12.03
N ALA A 57 -10.73 6.30 -12.43
CA ALA A 57 -10.53 5.54 -13.66
C ALA A 57 -11.26 4.19 -13.65
N ARG A 58 -11.42 3.57 -12.49
CA ARG A 58 -12.15 2.31 -12.32
C ARG A 58 -13.68 2.48 -12.28
N GLY A 59 -14.19 3.71 -12.29
CA GLY A 59 -15.64 3.99 -12.23
C GLY A 59 -16.26 3.74 -10.86
N LEU A 60 -15.46 3.66 -9.80
CA LEU A 60 -15.93 3.41 -8.43
C LEU A 60 -16.50 4.66 -7.77
N PHE A 61 -16.03 5.85 -8.18
CA PHE A 61 -16.53 7.14 -7.74
C PHE A 61 -16.12 8.25 -8.72
N THR A 62 -16.75 9.41 -8.61
CA THR A 62 -16.49 10.57 -9.48
C THR A 62 -15.48 11.55 -8.87
N GLU A 63 -14.96 12.47 -9.68
CA GLU A 63 -14.15 13.60 -9.16
C GLU A 63 -14.94 14.49 -8.18
N GLN A 64 -16.27 14.60 -8.35
CA GLN A 64 -17.12 15.33 -7.43
C GLN A 64 -17.17 14.64 -6.05
N ASN A 65 -17.27 13.31 -6.01
CA ASN A 65 -17.19 12.56 -4.76
C ASN A 65 -15.82 12.75 -4.08
N LEU A 66 -14.74 12.70 -4.88
CA LEU A 66 -13.39 12.96 -4.37
C LEU A 66 -13.24 14.38 -3.80
N ALA A 67 -13.83 15.38 -4.45
CA ALA A 67 -13.83 16.76 -3.95
C ALA A 67 -14.51 16.85 -2.58
N GLN A 68 -15.66 16.20 -2.39
CA GLN A 68 -16.34 16.16 -1.09
C GLN A 68 -15.48 15.46 -0.02
N VAL A 69 -14.79 14.38 -0.37
CA VAL A 69 -13.83 13.70 0.52
C VAL A 69 -12.68 14.64 0.90
N HIS A 70 -12.13 15.40 -0.04
CA HIS A 70 -11.07 16.37 0.24
C HIS A 70 -11.56 17.53 1.11
N GLU A 71 -12.78 18.02 0.93
CA GLU A 71 -13.36 19.04 1.81
C GLU A 71 -13.54 18.53 3.23
N ARG A 72 -14.06 17.30 3.40
CA ARG A 72 -14.16 16.69 4.72
C ARG A 72 -12.81 16.50 5.40
N LEU A 73 -11.79 16.07 4.65
CA LEU A 73 -10.42 15.97 5.14
C LEU A 73 -9.91 17.33 5.65
N LYS A 74 -10.09 18.42 4.87
CA LYS A 74 -9.66 19.76 5.29
C LYS A 74 -10.38 20.21 6.56
N LEU A 75 -11.69 19.95 6.68
CA LEU A 75 -12.46 20.31 7.87
C LEU A 75 -11.94 19.59 9.11
N LEU A 76 -11.74 18.27 9.04
CA LEU A 76 -11.20 17.47 10.15
C LEU A 76 -9.79 17.91 10.58
N LEU A 77 -8.95 18.30 9.62
CA LEU A 77 -7.62 18.86 9.91
C LEU A 77 -7.74 20.22 10.60
N ALA A 78 -8.62 21.09 10.10
CA ALA A 78 -8.82 22.44 10.63
C ALA A 78 -9.36 22.43 12.06
N GLU A 79 -10.23 21.48 12.42
CA GLU A 79 -10.70 21.23 13.79
C GLU A 79 -9.53 20.98 14.77
N GLN A 80 -8.39 20.52 14.26
CA GLN A 80 -7.16 20.25 15.03
C GLN A 80 -6.02 21.24 14.71
N ASN A 81 -6.34 22.41 14.12
CA ASN A 81 -5.39 23.47 13.71
C ASN A 81 -4.34 23.02 12.69
N ALA A 82 -4.57 21.92 11.97
CA ALA A 82 -3.74 21.48 10.86
C ALA A 82 -4.33 21.97 9.53
N TYR A 83 -3.48 22.39 8.59
CA TYR A 83 -3.92 22.84 7.27
C TYR A 83 -2.95 22.38 6.18
N LEU A 84 -3.49 22.19 4.99
CA LEU A 84 -2.75 21.80 3.79
C LEU A 84 -2.60 23.01 2.87
N ASP A 85 -1.46 23.13 2.22
CA ASP A 85 -1.22 24.17 1.21
C ASP A 85 -1.83 23.78 -0.14
N ARG A 86 -1.76 22.49 -0.49
CA ARG A 86 -2.29 21.98 -1.76
C ARG A 86 -2.58 20.48 -1.73
N ILE A 87 -3.47 20.05 -2.62
CA ILE A 87 -3.78 18.64 -2.87
C ILE A 87 -3.67 18.40 -4.37
N TYR A 88 -2.74 17.55 -4.77
CA TYR A 88 -2.64 16.98 -6.11
C TYR A 88 -3.09 15.53 -6.07
N TYR A 89 -3.79 15.10 -7.12
CA TYR A 89 -4.20 13.72 -7.26
C TYR A 89 -4.11 13.25 -8.70
N CYS A 90 -3.87 11.95 -8.89
CA CYS A 90 -3.90 11.30 -10.19
C CYS A 90 -5.17 10.44 -10.33
N PRO A 91 -6.15 10.83 -11.19
CA PRO A 91 -7.33 10.02 -11.43
C PRO A 91 -7.08 8.86 -12.41
N TYR A 92 -5.94 8.86 -13.10
CA TYR A 92 -5.66 7.98 -14.24
C TYR A 92 -5.21 6.57 -13.85
N HIS A 93 -5.54 5.60 -14.71
CA HIS A 93 -5.05 4.22 -14.64
C HIS A 93 -5.00 3.61 -16.06
N PRO A 94 -3.94 2.87 -16.45
CA PRO A 94 -3.83 2.27 -17.79
C PRO A 94 -5.01 1.36 -18.12
N ASP A 95 -5.45 0.55 -17.15
CA ASP A 95 -6.59 -0.37 -17.29
C ASP A 95 -7.93 0.20 -16.77
N GLY A 96 -8.10 1.54 -16.74
CA GLY A 96 -9.32 2.17 -16.21
C GLY A 96 -10.60 1.74 -16.96
N ALA A 97 -11.73 1.50 -16.28
CA ALA A 97 -13.01 1.25 -16.95
C ALA A 97 -13.57 2.51 -17.67
N VAL A 98 -13.33 3.70 -17.10
CA VAL A 98 -13.82 4.98 -17.62
C VAL A 98 -12.85 5.53 -18.66
N GLN A 99 -13.29 5.61 -19.92
CA GLN A 99 -12.45 5.97 -21.07
C GLN A 99 -11.68 7.28 -20.88
N LYS A 100 -12.31 8.32 -20.30
CA LYS A 100 -11.68 9.63 -20.02
C LYS A 100 -10.40 9.50 -19.17
N TYR A 101 -10.32 8.50 -18.29
CA TYR A 101 -9.23 8.35 -17.34
C TYR A 101 -8.35 7.12 -17.62
N ARG A 102 -8.62 6.37 -18.70
CA ARG A 102 -7.86 5.21 -19.13
C ARG A 102 -6.59 5.63 -19.87
N LYS A 103 -5.51 5.83 -19.14
CA LYS A 103 -4.17 6.07 -19.72
C LYS A 103 -3.06 5.81 -18.72
N ASP A 104 -1.87 5.52 -19.24
CA ASP A 104 -0.63 5.75 -18.49
C ASP A 104 -0.40 7.27 -18.37
N SER A 105 0.02 7.73 -17.19
CA SER A 105 0.16 9.15 -16.88
C SER A 105 1.34 9.39 -15.97
N ASP A 106 2.12 10.43 -16.27
CA ASP A 106 3.27 10.81 -15.45
C ASP A 106 2.89 11.31 -14.06
N TRP A 107 1.62 11.64 -13.87
CA TRP A 107 1.08 11.99 -12.55
C TRP A 107 0.85 10.78 -11.65
N ARG A 108 0.80 9.56 -12.20
CA ARG A 108 0.56 8.35 -11.41
C ARG A 108 1.86 7.88 -10.76
N LYS A 109 1.92 7.90 -9.42
CA LYS A 109 3.04 7.29 -8.68
C LYS A 109 3.16 5.81 -9.09
N PRO A 110 4.36 5.31 -9.45
CA PRO A 110 5.69 5.78 -9.03
C PRO A 110 6.31 6.93 -9.85
N LYS A 111 5.65 7.45 -10.88
CA LYS A 111 6.16 8.60 -11.62
C LYS A 111 6.04 9.90 -10.80
N PRO A 112 6.99 10.85 -10.93
CA PRO A 112 7.08 12.02 -10.05
C PRO A 112 6.19 13.20 -10.47
N GLY A 113 5.31 13.06 -11.47
CA GLY A 113 4.65 14.18 -12.12
C GLY A 113 3.85 15.10 -11.20
N MET A 114 3.21 14.56 -10.16
CA MET A 114 2.53 15.41 -9.15
C MET A 114 3.50 16.27 -8.34
N LEU A 115 4.66 15.72 -7.96
CA LEU A 115 5.69 16.45 -7.19
C LEU A 115 6.34 17.53 -8.07
N LEU A 116 6.65 17.21 -9.33
CA LEU A 116 7.21 18.16 -10.29
C LEU A 116 6.22 19.30 -10.61
N ALA A 117 4.93 18.99 -10.76
CA ALA A 117 3.89 19.99 -10.95
C ALA A 117 3.82 20.94 -9.75
N ALA A 118 3.85 20.40 -8.53
CA ALA A 118 3.86 21.20 -7.31
C ALA A 118 5.12 22.08 -7.18
N SER A 119 6.30 21.56 -7.53
CA SER A 119 7.54 22.35 -7.57
C SER A 119 7.42 23.54 -8.51
N LYS A 120 6.89 23.33 -9.71
CA LYS A 120 6.68 24.40 -10.70
C LYS A 120 5.63 25.42 -10.26
N GLU A 121 4.47 24.97 -9.79
CA GLU A 121 3.35 25.83 -9.41
C GLU A 121 3.65 26.65 -8.16
N MET A 122 4.26 26.02 -7.16
CA MET A 122 4.44 26.58 -5.81
C MET A 122 5.87 27.02 -5.51
N LYS A 123 6.78 26.92 -6.50
CA LYS A 123 8.21 27.24 -6.39
C LYS A 123 8.88 26.49 -5.24
N VAL A 124 8.57 25.19 -5.13
CA VAL A 124 9.11 24.32 -4.09
C VAL A 124 10.48 23.78 -4.48
N ASP A 125 11.42 23.83 -3.54
CA ASP A 125 12.74 23.22 -3.64
C ASP A 125 12.68 21.72 -3.32
N LEU A 126 12.82 20.87 -4.34
CA LEU A 126 12.69 19.42 -4.19
C LEU A 126 13.86 18.80 -3.41
N ASP A 127 15.08 19.33 -3.55
CA ASP A 127 16.29 18.78 -2.91
C ASP A 127 16.24 18.91 -1.38
N ASN A 128 15.55 19.95 -0.90
CA ASN A 128 15.29 20.20 0.53
C ASN A 128 13.89 19.75 0.97
N SER A 129 13.16 19.02 0.12
CA SER A 129 11.83 18.50 0.39
C SER A 129 11.84 16.99 0.68
N TRP A 130 10.72 16.52 1.22
CA TRP A 130 10.53 15.13 1.61
C TRP A 130 9.26 14.55 1.00
N MET A 131 9.28 13.27 0.64
CA MET A 131 8.10 12.48 0.31
C MET A 131 7.85 11.46 1.42
N ILE A 132 6.66 11.50 2.02
CA ILE A 132 6.23 10.58 3.07
C ILE A 132 4.99 9.84 2.59
N GLY A 133 5.06 8.53 2.55
CA GLY A 133 3.95 7.68 2.11
C GLY A 133 4.08 6.27 2.66
N ASN A 134 3.07 5.43 2.44
CA ASN A 134 3.02 4.09 2.99
C ASN A 134 3.38 2.99 1.99
N ASP A 135 3.54 3.32 0.71
CA ASP A 135 3.81 2.37 -0.37
C ASP A 135 5.14 2.69 -1.08
N TYR A 136 5.85 1.67 -1.57
CA TYR A 136 7.10 1.84 -2.30
C TYR A 136 6.96 2.69 -3.57
N ARG A 137 5.76 2.79 -4.16
CA ARG A 137 5.49 3.74 -5.24
C ARG A 137 5.66 5.21 -4.82
N ASP A 138 5.40 5.51 -3.55
CA ASP A 138 5.60 6.85 -2.98
C ASP A 138 7.09 7.16 -2.88
N ILE A 139 7.85 6.18 -2.42
CA ILE A 139 9.32 6.25 -2.33
C ILE A 139 9.93 6.43 -3.71
N ALA A 140 9.50 5.65 -4.69
CA ALA A 140 9.96 5.77 -6.07
C ALA A 140 9.64 7.16 -6.66
N ALA A 141 8.44 7.68 -6.43
CA ALA A 141 8.07 9.02 -6.89
C ALA A 141 8.88 10.13 -6.22
N GLY A 142 9.12 10.00 -4.90
CA GLY A 142 9.96 10.94 -4.14
C GLY A 142 11.39 10.96 -4.65
N LYS A 143 12.03 9.79 -4.80
CA LYS A 143 13.39 9.68 -5.31
C LYS A 143 13.54 10.17 -6.74
N ALA A 144 12.59 9.83 -7.61
CA ALA A 144 12.57 10.31 -8.99
C ALA A 144 12.39 11.84 -9.09
N ALA A 145 11.79 12.48 -8.08
CA ALA A 145 11.66 13.93 -7.99
C ALA A 145 12.88 14.62 -7.34
N GLY A 146 13.82 13.88 -6.74
CA GLY A 146 14.95 14.43 -5.99
C GLY A 146 14.68 14.68 -4.49
N CYS A 147 13.51 14.28 -3.98
CA CYS A 147 13.19 14.41 -2.56
C CYS A 147 13.86 13.31 -1.73
N LYS A 148 14.12 13.61 -0.45
CA LYS A 148 14.32 12.56 0.57
C LYS A 148 13.00 11.83 0.84
N THR A 149 13.08 10.59 1.28
CA THR A 149 11.90 9.70 1.37
C THR A 149 11.78 9.03 2.72
N ILE A 150 10.54 8.96 3.23
CA ILE A 150 10.20 8.20 4.43
C ILE A 150 9.05 7.26 4.12
N LEU A 151 9.26 5.96 4.34
CA LEU A 151 8.21 4.96 4.28
C LEU A 151 7.55 4.83 5.65
N VAL A 152 6.25 5.10 5.71
CA VAL A 152 5.44 4.94 6.93
C VAL A 152 4.76 3.58 6.89
N LYS A 153 4.84 2.81 7.97
CA LYS A 153 4.19 1.50 8.05
C LYS A 153 2.66 1.66 8.05
N SER A 154 2.00 1.01 7.11
CA SER A 154 0.55 0.79 7.16
C SER A 154 0.24 -0.48 7.95
N TYR A 155 -0.68 -0.39 8.90
CA TYR A 155 -1.15 -1.52 9.71
C TYR A 155 -2.32 -2.28 9.09
N THR A 156 -3.04 -1.64 8.16
CA THR A 156 -4.20 -2.17 7.43
C THR A 156 -3.76 -2.88 6.16
N LYS A 157 -2.69 -2.40 5.52
CA LYS A 157 -2.15 -2.93 4.26
C LYS A 157 -0.62 -2.97 4.29
N PRO A 158 -0.01 -4.00 4.90
CA PRO A 158 1.43 -4.17 4.83
C PRO A 158 1.86 -4.33 3.37
N VAL A 159 2.83 -3.50 2.95
CA VAL A 159 3.30 -3.48 1.57
C VAL A 159 4.58 -4.29 1.48
N THR A 160 4.60 -5.26 0.56
CA THR A 160 5.79 -6.07 0.29
C THR A 160 6.69 -5.34 -0.69
N LYS A 161 7.97 -5.21 -0.32
CA LYS A 161 9.00 -4.67 -1.21
C LYS A 161 9.21 -5.59 -2.40
N LYS A 162 9.16 -5.07 -3.63
CA LYS A 162 9.59 -5.77 -4.84
C LYS A 162 11.07 -5.50 -5.10
N ASN A 163 11.72 -6.38 -5.86
CA ASN A 163 13.13 -6.19 -6.25
C ASN A 163 13.37 -4.89 -7.05
N SER A 164 12.35 -4.41 -7.76
CA SER A 164 12.40 -3.15 -8.52
C SER A 164 12.19 -1.89 -7.66
N ASP A 165 11.72 -2.06 -6.42
CA ASP A 165 11.35 -0.92 -5.58
C ASP A 165 12.61 -0.33 -4.92
N PRO A 166 12.79 1.00 -4.97
CA PRO A 166 13.92 1.63 -4.33
C PRO A 166 13.77 1.59 -2.80
N ASP A 167 14.91 1.49 -2.11
CA ASP A 167 14.95 1.62 -0.65
C ASP A 167 14.54 3.04 -0.22
N PRO A 168 13.71 3.19 0.82
CA PRO A 168 13.47 4.49 1.41
C PRO A 168 14.73 5.01 2.12
N ASP A 169 14.86 6.32 2.27
CA ASP A 169 15.97 6.89 3.04
C ASP A 169 15.77 6.65 4.54
N PHE A 170 14.50 6.61 4.99
CA PHE A 170 14.12 6.26 6.35
C PHE A 170 12.80 5.50 6.41
N GLU A 171 12.58 4.78 7.50
CA GLU A 171 11.29 4.16 7.83
C GLU A 171 10.74 4.74 9.13
N ALA A 172 9.42 4.82 9.23
CA ALA A 172 8.70 5.25 10.43
C ALA A 172 7.46 4.38 10.65
N ILE A 173 7.05 4.16 11.89
CA ILE A 173 5.82 3.43 12.22
C ILE A 173 4.57 4.30 12.06
N ASN A 174 4.71 5.63 12.10
CA ASN A 174 3.63 6.60 11.92
C ASN A 174 4.19 7.99 11.58
N LEU A 175 3.30 8.95 11.28
CA LEU A 175 3.69 10.32 10.95
C LEU A 175 4.44 11.04 12.08
N ARG A 176 4.11 10.76 13.35
CA ARG A 176 4.83 11.38 14.49
C ARG A 176 6.30 10.96 14.52
N GLU A 177 6.59 9.68 14.31
CA GLU A 177 7.98 9.22 14.20
C GLU A 177 8.67 9.80 12.97
N ALA A 178 7.97 9.93 11.83
CA ALA A 178 8.50 10.61 10.67
C ALA A 178 8.93 12.05 11.02
N VAL A 179 8.11 12.82 11.75
CA VAL A 179 8.49 14.17 12.19
C VAL A 179 9.74 14.17 13.07
N ASN A 180 9.88 13.20 13.98
CA ASN A 180 11.09 13.07 14.82
C ASN A 180 12.34 12.82 13.98
N ILE A 181 12.24 11.99 12.94
CA ILE A 181 13.32 11.76 11.97
C ILE A 181 13.66 13.07 11.27
N LEU A 182 12.67 13.79 10.73
CA LEU A 182 12.91 15.08 10.08
C LEU A 182 13.61 16.08 11.00
N LYS A 183 13.19 16.17 12.26
CA LYS A 183 13.83 17.06 13.25
C LYS A 183 15.30 16.71 13.44
N ARG A 184 15.63 15.41 13.57
CA ARG A 184 17.02 14.95 13.72
C ARG A 184 17.86 15.28 12.49
N GLU A 185 17.31 15.03 11.30
CA GLU A 185 18.05 15.20 10.03
C GLU A 185 18.16 16.65 9.56
N THR A 186 17.32 17.55 10.07
CA THR A 186 17.29 18.97 9.67
C THR A 186 17.84 19.91 10.74
N SER A 187 18.07 19.39 11.96
CA SER A 187 18.74 20.14 13.02
C SER A 187 20.22 20.34 12.67
N PRO A 188 20.81 21.53 12.90
CA PRO A 188 22.24 21.73 12.76
C PRO A 188 22.98 20.75 13.66
N ARG A 189 23.91 19.95 13.11
CA ARG A 189 24.80 19.15 13.96
C ARG A 189 25.64 20.14 14.80
N PRO A 190 25.73 19.95 16.13
CA PRO A 190 26.66 20.75 16.91
C PRO A 190 28.08 20.48 16.39
N VAL A 191 28.74 21.52 15.88
CA VAL A 191 30.16 21.44 15.55
C VAL A 191 30.90 21.35 16.87
N ILE A 192 31.26 20.13 17.29
CA ILE A 192 32.22 19.95 18.37
C ILE A 192 33.56 20.45 17.84
N LYS A 193 33.93 21.69 18.20
CA LYS A 193 35.31 22.16 18.06
C LYS A 193 36.16 21.31 18.99
N LEU A 194 36.84 20.31 18.45
CA LEU A 194 37.96 19.66 19.13
C LEU A 194 39.04 20.72 19.33
N VAL A 195 39.06 21.33 20.51
CA VAL A 195 40.19 22.15 20.95
C VAL A 195 41.32 21.17 21.22
N LYS A 196 42.30 21.11 20.31
CA LYS A 196 43.60 20.50 20.59
C LYS A 196 44.32 21.43 21.57
N GLU A 197 44.33 21.09 22.86
CA GLU A 197 45.34 21.61 23.77
C GLU A 197 46.65 20.86 23.51
N GLU A 198 47.52 21.45 22.70
CA GLU A 198 48.94 21.05 22.68
C GLU A 198 49.63 21.68 23.90
N LYS A 199 49.72 20.89 24.98
CA LYS A 199 50.58 21.20 26.12
C LYS A 199 52.03 20.90 25.73
N ILE A 200 52.78 21.95 25.39
CA ILE A 200 54.24 21.96 25.44
C ILE A 200 54.63 21.97 26.92
N ILE A 201 55.24 20.88 27.40
CA ILE A 201 55.91 20.86 28.71
C ILE A 201 57.36 20.44 28.45
N GLU A 202 58.25 21.43 28.53
CA GLU A 202 59.69 21.25 28.60
C GLU A 202 60.07 20.47 29.87
N SER A 203 61.02 19.54 29.73
CA SER A 203 61.62 18.82 30.86
C SER A 203 62.45 19.74 31.74
N PRO A 204 62.51 19.44 33.05
CA PRO A 204 63.76 19.55 33.77
C PRO A 204 64.19 18.20 34.37
N LYS A 205 65.51 18.09 34.45
CA LYS A 205 66.37 16.96 34.77
C LYS A 205 66.78 17.04 36.24
N ALA A 206 66.79 15.90 36.96
CA ALA A 206 67.55 15.51 38.16
C ALA A 206 66.69 14.54 38.98
N ALA A 207 66.98 13.24 39.00
CA ALA A 207 67.96 12.55 39.84
C ALA A 207 67.57 12.54 41.33
N GLU A 208 66.99 11.43 41.79
CA GLU A 208 67.38 10.77 43.05
C GLU A 208 66.86 9.31 43.12
N GLU A 209 67.76 8.46 43.61
CA GLU A 209 67.72 7.03 43.98
C GLU A 209 66.51 6.72 44.91
N ILE A 210 65.92 5.51 44.98
CA ILE A 210 66.39 4.30 45.68
C ILE A 210 65.45 3.10 45.31
N THR A 211 66.05 1.92 45.11
CA THR A 211 65.54 0.55 44.81
C THR A 211 64.89 -0.20 46.02
N PRO A 212 64.61 -1.54 46.01
CA PRO A 212 63.70 -2.36 45.19
C PRO A 212 62.87 -3.40 46.03
N ALA A 213 61.86 -4.06 45.44
CA ALA A 213 61.35 -5.43 45.78
C ALA A 213 60.02 -5.67 45.03
N GLN A 214 59.60 -6.83 44.51
CA GLN A 214 60.07 -8.20 44.38
C GLN A 214 59.10 -8.86 43.35
N GLU A 215 59.64 -9.60 42.38
CA GLU A 215 58.94 -10.57 41.49
C GLU A 215 58.53 -11.85 42.28
N PRO A 216 57.67 -12.80 41.81
CA PRO A 216 57.59 -13.37 40.44
C PRO A 216 56.14 -13.57 39.88
N GLU A 217 55.90 -13.47 38.57
CA GLU A 217 55.86 -14.54 37.53
C GLU A 217 54.82 -15.69 37.75
N PRO A 218 54.29 -16.38 36.70
CA PRO A 218 54.74 -16.39 35.31
C PRO A 218 53.65 -16.39 34.20
N ALA A 219 54.18 -16.09 33.01
CA ALA A 219 53.98 -16.71 31.69
C ALA A 219 52.57 -16.77 31.04
N VAL A 220 52.25 -16.20 29.87
CA VAL A 220 52.96 -15.94 28.58
C VAL A 220 52.49 -16.88 27.45
N LYS A 221 52.07 -16.22 26.35
CA LYS A 221 52.12 -16.61 24.92
C LYS A 221 51.05 -17.56 24.31
N GLN A 222 50.24 -16.90 23.47
CA GLN A 222 49.82 -17.26 22.08
C GLN A 222 50.94 -17.94 21.22
N PRO A 223 50.77 -18.30 19.92
CA PRO A 223 49.61 -18.49 18.98
C PRO A 223 49.79 -19.86 18.23
N PRO A 224 49.61 -20.13 16.90
CA PRO A 224 48.83 -19.56 15.76
C PRO A 224 48.10 -20.60 14.84
N VAL A 225 47.22 -20.07 13.95
CA VAL A 225 47.00 -20.34 12.49
C VAL A 225 46.96 -21.77 11.91
N GLN A 226 45.92 -22.11 11.10
CA GLN A 226 45.99 -22.63 9.70
C GLN A 226 44.60 -23.00 9.09
N GLN A 227 44.42 -22.71 7.79
CA GLN A 227 43.37 -23.21 6.85
C GLN A 227 43.88 -24.49 6.11
N PRO A 228 43.28 -25.07 5.02
CA PRO A 228 41.89 -25.15 4.45
C PRO A 228 41.41 -26.57 3.96
N LEU A 229 40.13 -26.70 3.52
CA LEU A 229 39.49 -27.58 2.48
C LEU A 229 39.53 -29.15 2.57
N PRO A 230 38.58 -29.96 1.99
CA PRO A 230 38.20 -30.07 0.54
C PRO A 230 36.69 -30.36 0.20
N VAL A 231 36.16 -29.93 -0.98
CA VAL A 231 35.82 -30.64 -2.25
C VAL A 231 34.80 -31.80 -2.19
N GLU A 232 33.66 -31.67 -2.90
CA GLU A 232 33.13 -32.74 -3.79
C GLU A 232 32.15 -32.21 -4.88
N GLN A 233 32.31 -32.72 -6.10
CA GLN A 233 31.56 -32.45 -7.34
C GLN A 233 30.53 -33.56 -7.63
N LYS A 234 29.47 -33.25 -8.39
CA LYS A 234 28.86 -34.20 -9.36
C LYS A 234 28.19 -33.43 -10.52
N GLN A 235 28.77 -33.55 -11.71
CA GLN A 235 28.15 -33.34 -13.03
C GLN A 235 27.37 -34.60 -13.42
N ILE A 236 26.31 -34.51 -14.24
CA ILE A 236 25.98 -35.44 -15.36
C ILE A 236 25.00 -34.74 -16.37
N ILE A 237 25.55 -34.45 -17.57
CA ILE A 237 25.07 -34.67 -18.97
C ILE A 237 23.94 -33.83 -19.62
N GLU A 238 24.30 -33.33 -20.82
CA GLU A 238 23.56 -32.68 -21.91
C GLU A 238 22.55 -33.58 -22.64
N GLU A 239 21.56 -32.98 -23.31
CA GLU A 239 21.22 -33.41 -24.67
C GLU A 239 20.52 -32.28 -25.47
N GLU A 240 21.16 -31.88 -26.57
CA GLU A 240 20.58 -31.05 -27.62
C GLU A 240 19.56 -31.86 -28.44
N LYS A 241 18.46 -31.23 -28.89
CA LYS A 241 17.90 -31.57 -30.20
C LYS A 241 17.21 -30.40 -30.90
N LYS A 242 17.77 -30.10 -32.06
CA LYS A 242 17.39 -29.17 -33.13
C LYS A 242 16.40 -29.88 -34.07
N ILE A 243 15.24 -29.27 -34.35
CA ILE A 243 14.36 -29.52 -35.51
C ILE A 243 13.63 -28.19 -35.78
N GLU A 244 14.07 -27.36 -36.74
CA GLU A 244 13.75 -27.34 -38.19
C GLU A 244 12.40 -26.67 -38.51
N ALA A 245 12.46 -25.69 -39.43
CA ALA A 245 11.37 -24.84 -39.95
C ALA A 245 10.52 -25.58 -41.00
N GLU A 246 9.21 -25.34 -41.09
CA GLU A 246 8.46 -24.59 -42.14
C GLU A 246 7.06 -25.26 -42.29
N PRO A 247 6.08 -24.73 -43.05
CA PRO A 247 5.47 -23.40 -43.05
C PRO A 247 3.92 -23.48 -42.91
N ALA A 248 3.25 -22.35 -43.14
CA ALA A 248 1.80 -22.08 -43.04
C ALA A 248 0.87 -23.05 -43.81
N PRO A 249 -0.46 -22.89 -43.62
CA PRO A 249 -1.18 -22.26 -44.73
C PRO A 249 -2.10 -21.11 -44.30
N GLU A 250 -2.10 -20.10 -45.16
CA GLU A 250 -3.09 -19.04 -45.27
C GLU A 250 -4.53 -19.60 -45.31
N LYS A 251 -5.43 -18.95 -44.59
CA LYS A 251 -6.81 -18.78 -45.07
C LYS A 251 -7.19 -17.32 -44.95
N ASN A 252 -7.10 -16.65 -46.10
CA ASN A 252 -7.86 -15.47 -46.45
C ASN A 252 -9.36 -15.73 -46.20
N LEU A 253 -9.97 -14.93 -45.33
CA LEU A 253 -11.37 -14.54 -45.50
C LEU A 253 -11.48 -13.02 -45.33
N ALA A 254 -11.71 -12.36 -46.46
CA ALA A 254 -12.18 -10.99 -46.52
C ALA A 254 -13.57 -10.87 -45.86
N PRO A 255 -13.92 -9.69 -45.31
CA PRO A 255 -15.18 -9.47 -44.61
C PRO A 255 -16.32 -9.14 -45.58
N PRO A 256 -17.53 -9.66 -45.38
CA PRO A 256 -18.74 -9.10 -45.99
C PRO A 256 -19.46 -8.13 -45.01
N PRO A 257 -20.37 -7.29 -45.53
CA PRO A 257 -20.35 -5.85 -45.27
C PRO A 257 -21.34 -5.37 -44.20
N GLN A 258 -21.10 -4.14 -43.73
CA GLN A 258 -22.08 -3.31 -43.04
C GLN A 258 -23.28 -3.03 -43.95
N PRO A 259 -24.50 -2.93 -43.38
CA PRO A 259 -25.53 -2.07 -43.92
C PRO A 259 -25.77 -0.85 -43.01
N ALA A 260 -25.57 0.31 -43.63
CA ALA A 260 -26.43 1.49 -43.65
C ALA A 260 -27.05 2.02 -42.34
N GLU A 261 -26.72 3.29 -42.11
CA GLU A 261 -27.46 4.28 -41.37
C GLU A 261 -28.96 4.26 -41.67
N GLU A 262 -29.78 4.31 -40.62
CA GLU A 262 -31.15 4.82 -40.73
C GLU A 262 -31.36 5.88 -39.64
N LYS A 263 -31.44 7.14 -40.10
CA LYS A 263 -31.97 8.26 -39.34
C LYS A 263 -33.46 8.03 -39.12
N LYS A 264 -33.91 8.11 -37.87
CA LYS A 264 -35.25 8.64 -37.56
C LYS A 264 -35.21 9.47 -36.28
N THR A 265 -35.78 10.65 -36.42
CA THR A 265 -35.92 11.72 -35.44
C THR A 265 -37.35 11.67 -34.88
N ILE A 266 -37.53 12.24 -33.67
CA ILE A 266 -38.81 12.72 -33.06
C ILE A 266 -39.65 11.57 -32.44
N GLU A 267 -40.17 11.59 -31.20
CA GLU A 267 -40.80 12.64 -30.39
C GLU A 267 -40.89 12.24 -28.90
N GLU A 268 -41.21 13.24 -28.07
CA GLU A 268 -41.57 13.22 -26.65
C GLU A 268 -42.83 12.37 -26.32
N GLU A 269 -42.91 11.78 -25.13
CA GLU A 269 -43.82 12.19 -24.03
C GLU A 269 -43.85 11.22 -22.83
N LYS A 270 -44.12 11.81 -21.66
CA LYS A 270 -44.80 11.27 -20.47
C LYS A 270 -44.04 10.42 -19.44
N THR A 271 -43.58 11.13 -18.41
CA THR A 271 -44.12 11.11 -17.04
C THR A 271 -44.78 9.82 -16.57
N ILE A 272 -44.11 9.12 -15.65
CA ILE A 272 -44.77 8.28 -14.64
C ILE A 272 -44.18 8.68 -13.29
N GLU A 273 -45.03 9.32 -12.48
CA GLU A 273 -44.87 9.47 -11.05
C GLU A 273 -44.95 8.09 -10.39
N ALA A 274 -43.98 7.76 -9.55
CA ALA A 274 -44.12 6.73 -8.54
C ALA A 274 -43.65 7.29 -7.21
N GLN A 275 -44.65 7.58 -6.38
CA GLN A 275 -44.54 7.94 -4.97
C GLN A 275 -43.90 6.76 -4.21
N THR A 276 -42.81 7.04 -3.49
CA THR A 276 -42.46 6.26 -2.29
C THR A 276 -42.06 7.23 -1.19
N ALA A 277 -42.86 7.22 -0.13
CA ALA A 277 -42.71 8.00 1.08
C ALA A 277 -41.32 7.80 1.75
N PRO A 278 -40.81 8.82 2.46
CA PRO A 278 -39.51 8.77 3.11
C PRO A 278 -39.54 7.79 4.30
N PRO A 279 -38.52 6.92 4.47
CA PRO A 279 -38.43 6.13 5.69
C PRO A 279 -38.07 7.05 6.87
N ALA A 280 -38.68 6.73 8.01
CA ALA A 280 -38.72 7.51 9.24
C ALA A 280 -37.33 7.99 9.73
N LYS A 281 -37.30 9.23 10.22
CA LYS A 281 -36.19 9.79 10.99
C LYS A 281 -35.93 8.91 12.21
N MET A 282 -34.87 8.11 12.16
CA MET A 282 -34.27 7.51 13.35
C MET A 282 -33.30 8.55 13.92
N ASN A 283 -33.74 9.30 14.93
CA ASN A 283 -32.84 10.08 15.77
C ASN A 283 -31.91 9.08 16.48
N ILE A 284 -30.70 8.92 15.96
CA ILE A 284 -29.58 8.34 16.71
C ILE A 284 -28.63 9.50 16.96
N GLU A 285 -28.85 10.14 18.10
CA GLU A 285 -27.90 11.04 18.73
C GLU A 285 -26.69 10.20 19.16
N PRO A 286 -25.46 10.42 18.64
CA PRO A 286 -24.29 9.77 19.19
C PRO A 286 -23.90 10.54 20.45
N SER A 287 -24.46 10.14 21.59
CA SER A 287 -23.90 10.44 22.88
C SER A 287 -22.52 9.78 22.97
N GLN A 288 -21.47 10.54 22.65
CA GLN A 288 -20.12 10.15 23.01
C GLN A 288 -19.99 10.27 24.53
N PRO A 289 -19.73 9.19 25.29
CA PRO A 289 -19.31 9.36 26.66
C PRO A 289 -17.93 10.01 26.63
N ASP A 290 -17.82 11.14 27.31
CA ASP A 290 -16.60 11.88 27.58
C ASP A 290 -15.61 10.94 28.30
N LYS A 291 -14.77 10.21 27.55
CA LYS A 291 -13.84 9.23 28.11
C LYS A 291 -12.59 9.94 28.60
N GLN A 292 -12.69 10.49 29.80
CA GLN A 292 -11.53 10.92 30.56
C GLN A 292 -10.68 9.70 30.92
N ILE A 293 -9.40 9.74 30.55
CA ILE A 293 -8.43 8.69 30.89
C ILE A 293 -8.30 8.64 32.42
N PRO A 294 -8.53 7.49 33.08
CA PRO A 294 -8.39 7.38 34.53
C PRO A 294 -6.99 7.80 34.98
N ALA A 295 -6.90 8.66 36.00
CA ALA A 295 -5.62 9.17 36.53
C ALA A 295 -4.83 8.10 37.29
N ASP A 296 -5.52 7.07 37.77
CA ASP A 296 -4.92 5.92 38.44
C ASP A 296 -4.25 4.96 37.44
N SER A 297 -3.02 4.54 37.77
CA SER A 297 -2.18 3.75 36.86
C SER A 297 -2.75 2.36 36.60
N GLN A 298 -3.41 1.77 37.60
CA GLN A 298 -3.95 0.41 37.50
C GLN A 298 -5.22 0.39 36.65
N THR A 299 -6.11 1.34 36.91
CA THR A 299 -7.33 1.56 36.12
C THR A 299 -7.02 1.94 34.66
N ARG A 300 -5.92 2.67 34.42
CA ARG A 300 -5.46 3.02 33.07
C ARG A 300 -4.92 1.81 32.30
N ILE A 301 -4.24 0.88 32.98
CA ILE A 301 -3.79 -0.37 32.36
C ILE A 301 -4.98 -1.24 31.96
N GLU A 302 -5.98 -1.37 32.84
CA GLU A 302 -7.20 -2.13 32.54
C GLU A 302 -7.98 -1.53 31.38
N TYR A 303 -8.11 -0.19 31.35
CA TYR A 303 -8.73 0.54 30.25
C TYR A 303 -7.99 0.32 28.91
N LEU A 304 -6.65 0.41 28.91
CA LEU A 304 -5.85 0.17 27.70
C LEU A 304 -5.93 -1.28 27.23
N LEU A 305 -5.98 -2.25 28.17
CA LEU A 305 -6.16 -3.66 27.85
C LEU A 305 -7.51 -3.93 27.21
N GLU A 306 -8.57 -3.30 27.71
CA GLU A 306 -9.92 -3.44 27.15
C GLU A 306 -10.03 -2.80 25.76
N GLU A 307 -9.38 -1.65 25.55
CA GLU A 307 -9.29 -0.99 24.25
C GLU A 307 -8.49 -1.80 23.23
N ILE A 308 -7.33 -2.35 23.63
CA ILE A 308 -6.53 -3.27 22.79
C ILE A 308 -7.35 -4.52 22.45
N LYS A 309 -8.06 -5.10 23.42
CA LYS A 309 -8.91 -6.28 23.20
C LYS A 309 -10.03 -5.97 22.20
N LEU A 310 -10.65 -4.80 22.29
CA LEU A 310 -11.69 -4.36 21.36
C LEU A 310 -11.13 -4.13 19.94
N LEU A 311 -9.95 -3.52 19.82
CA LEU A 311 -9.26 -3.33 18.55
C LEU A 311 -8.88 -4.67 17.91
N LEU A 312 -8.36 -5.62 18.69
CA LEU A 312 -8.03 -6.96 18.21
C LEU A 312 -9.29 -7.73 17.76
N GLN A 313 -10.39 -7.65 18.51
CA GLN A 313 -11.66 -8.28 18.12
C GLN A 313 -12.26 -7.66 16.85
N THR A 314 -12.11 -6.36 16.67
CA THR A 314 -12.60 -5.65 15.47
C THR A 314 -11.74 -6.01 14.26
N LYS A 315 -10.41 -6.07 14.44
CA LYS A 315 -9.47 -6.51 13.41
C LYS A 315 -9.73 -7.95 12.97
N ASN A 316 -9.95 -8.87 13.91
CA ASN A 316 -10.21 -10.27 13.61
C ASN A 316 -11.55 -10.45 12.84
N ARG A 317 -12.58 -9.67 13.20
CA ARG A 317 -13.82 -9.63 12.40
C ARG A 317 -13.61 -9.10 10.99
N MET A 318 -12.79 -8.06 10.82
CA MET A 318 -12.51 -7.47 9.50
C MET A 318 -11.65 -8.39 8.61
N GLU A 319 -10.67 -9.09 9.19
CA GLU A 319 -9.91 -10.13 8.49
C GLU A 319 -10.84 -11.24 7.98
N GLN A 320 -11.81 -11.67 8.81
CA GLN A 320 -12.80 -12.68 8.44
C GLN A 320 -13.71 -12.27 7.27
N TYR A 321 -14.00 -10.97 7.10
CA TYR A 321 -14.75 -10.46 5.94
C TYR A 321 -13.90 -10.28 4.68
N SER A 322 -12.59 -10.06 4.82
CA SER A 322 -11.66 -9.98 3.68
C SER A 322 -11.34 -11.35 3.06
N GLU A 323 -11.52 -12.43 3.83
CA GLU A 323 -11.33 -13.80 3.35
C GLU A 323 -12.49 -14.33 2.50
N PHE A 324 -13.64 -13.64 2.46
CA PHE A 324 -14.69 -13.88 1.48
C PHE A 324 -14.29 -13.32 0.10
N SER A 325 -13.15 -13.80 -0.40
CA SER A 325 -12.74 -13.61 -1.77
C SER A 325 -13.84 -14.14 -2.67
N ALA A 326 -14.44 -13.28 -3.50
CA ALA A 326 -15.48 -13.67 -4.46
C ALA A 326 -15.06 -14.89 -5.31
N MET A 327 -13.76 -15.09 -5.50
CA MET A 327 -13.17 -16.24 -6.16
C MET A 327 -13.32 -17.55 -5.37
N LYS A 328 -13.17 -17.53 -4.03
CA LYS A 328 -13.42 -18.71 -3.17
C LYS A 328 -14.90 -19.07 -3.15
N LEU A 329 -15.78 -18.08 -3.11
CA LEU A 329 -17.23 -18.29 -3.21
C LEU A 329 -17.59 -18.89 -4.58
N PHE A 330 -17.03 -18.34 -5.66
CA PHE A 330 -17.27 -18.84 -7.02
C PHE A 330 -16.73 -20.26 -7.22
N ALA A 331 -15.53 -20.57 -6.70
CA ALA A 331 -14.99 -21.93 -6.69
C ALA A 331 -15.89 -22.89 -5.89
N GLY A 332 -16.42 -22.47 -4.75
CA GLY A 332 -17.39 -23.25 -3.97
C GLY A 332 -18.70 -23.52 -4.74
N ILE A 333 -19.21 -22.54 -5.48
CA ILE A 333 -20.40 -22.70 -6.33
C ILE A 333 -20.12 -23.69 -7.47
N LEU A 334 -18.97 -23.59 -8.15
CA LEU A 334 -18.56 -24.57 -9.16
C LEU A 334 -18.48 -25.99 -8.58
N GLN A 335 -17.94 -26.13 -7.38
CA GLN A 335 -17.85 -27.44 -6.71
C GLN A 335 -19.23 -28.05 -6.45
N ALA A 336 -20.22 -27.25 -6.06
CA ALA A 336 -21.59 -27.72 -5.88
C ALA A 336 -22.22 -28.16 -7.22
N LEU A 337 -21.92 -27.46 -8.31
CA LEU A 337 -22.37 -27.84 -9.65
C LEU A 337 -21.72 -29.14 -10.14
N VAL A 338 -20.45 -29.39 -9.82
CA VAL A 338 -19.78 -30.68 -10.10
C VAL A 338 -20.52 -31.83 -9.41
N LEU A 339 -20.81 -31.69 -8.11
CA LEU A 339 -21.55 -32.71 -7.35
C LEU A 339 -22.95 -32.93 -7.94
N PHE A 340 -23.62 -31.86 -8.36
CA PHE A 340 -24.91 -31.95 -9.04
C PHE A 340 -24.82 -32.74 -10.36
N CYS A 341 -23.84 -32.44 -11.22
CA CYS A 341 -23.62 -33.19 -12.47
C CYS A 341 -23.33 -34.67 -12.22
N LEU A 342 -22.56 -35.00 -11.17
CA LEU A 342 -22.30 -36.39 -10.79
C LEU A 342 -23.56 -37.11 -10.30
N LEU A 343 -24.39 -36.45 -9.49
CA LEU A 343 -25.67 -37.01 -9.04
C LEU A 343 -26.63 -37.24 -10.21
N VAL A 344 -26.69 -36.31 -11.16
CA VAL A 344 -27.46 -36.47 -12.39
C VAL A 344 -26.94 -37.61 -13.25
N GLY A 345 -25.61 -37.76 -13.39
CA GLY A 345 -25.00 -38.89 -14.09
C GLY A 345 -25.33 -40.24 -13.45
N ILE A 346 -25.28 -40.31 -12.12
CA ILE A 346 -25.69 -41.49 -11.35
C ILE A 346 -27.18 -41.76 -11.54
N TRP A 347 -28.04 -40.75 -11.46
CA TRP A 347 -29.48 -40.87 -11.68
C TRP A 347 -29.81 -41.42 -13.07
N TYR A 348 -29.14 -40.92 -14.11
CA TYR A 348 -29.30 -41.45 -15.47
C TYR A 348 -28.85 -42.90 -15.57
N LYS A 349 -27.74 -43.27 -14.90
CA LYS A 349 -27.24 -44.65 -14.89
C LYS A 349 -28.19 -45.63 -14.18
N LEU A 350 -28.90 -45.18 -13.14
CA LEU A 350 -29.89 -46.01 -12.44
C LEU A 350 -31.27 -46.02 -13.13
N SER A 351 -31.53 -45.09 -14.05
CA SER A 351 -32.82 -45.00 -14.73
C SER A 351 -32.87 -45.97 -15.92
N PRO A 352 -33.90 -46.83 -16.03
CA PRO A 352 -33.97 -47.92 -17.02
C PRO A 352 -34.19 -47.47 -18.47
N THR A 353 -34.33 -46.17 -18.73
CA THR A 353 -34.66 -45.59 -20.04
C THR A 353 -33.60 -44.63 -20.58
N SER A 354 -32.48 -44.46 -19.88
CA SER A 354 -31.46 -43.48 -20.25
C SER A 354 -30.49 -44.03 -21.31
N SER A 355 -30.09 -43.19 -22.26
CA SER A 355 -28.98 -43.50 -23.16
C SER A 355 -27.64 -43.29 -22.48
N ASP A 356 -26.67 -44.18 -22.73
CA ASP A 356 -25.31 -44.05 -22.20
C ASP A 356 -24.67 -42.69 -22.52
N SER A 357 -25.05 -42.08 -23.65
CA SER A 357 -24.62 -40.73 -24.03
C SER A 357 -24.98 -39.65 -23.00
N ALA A 358 -26.12 -39.77 -22.30
CA ALA A 358 -26.52 -38.79 -21.29
C ALA A 358 -25.63 -38.87 -20.04
N VAL A 359 -25.22 -40.09 -19.66
CA VAL A 359 -24.28 -40.35 -18.56
C VAL A 359 -22.90 -39.77 -18.89
N PHE A 360 -22.39 -40.02 -20.09
CA PHE A 360 -21.10 -39.48 -20.53
C PHE A 360 -21.12 -37.95 -20.65
N THR A 361 -22.23 -37.36 -21.08
CA THR A 361 -22.38 -35.90 -21.16
C THR A 361 -22.33 -35.27 -19.77
N ALA A 362 -23.07 -35.82 -18.80
CA ALA A 362 -23.04 -35.34 -17.42
C ALA A 362 -21.64 -35.47 -16.77
N LEU A 363 -20.94 -36.58 -17.04
CA LEU A 363 -19.57 -36.79 -16.57
C LEU A 363 -18.57 -35.81 -17.22
N GLY A 364 -18.72 -35.53 -18.52
CA GLY A 364 -17.91 -34.55 -19.23
C GLY A 364 -18.02 -33.14 -18.64
N PHE A 365 -19.24 -32.69 -18.35
CA PHE A 365 -19.46 -31.41 -17.66
C PHE A 365 -18.84 -31.38 -16.26
N ALA A 366 -18.96 -32.46 -15.50
CA ALA A 366 -18.35 -32.56 -14.16
C ALA A 366 -16.82 -32.41 -14.22
N ILE A 367 -16.16 -33.03 -15.20
CA ILE A 367 -14.70 -32.94 -15.37
C ILE A 367 -14.27 -31.51 -15.71
N VAL A 368 -14.95 -30.86 -16.66
CA VAL A 368 -14.61 -29.48 -17.08
C VAL A 368 -14.80 -28.50 -15.92
N LEU A 369 -15.93 -28.57 -15.22
CA LEU A 369 -16.20 -27.71 -14.07
C LEU A 369 -15.21 -27.97 -12.92
N GLN A 370 -14.78 -29.22 -12.72
CA GLN A 370 -13.78 -29.56 -11.72
C GLN A 370 -12.40 -28.97 -12.05
N LEU A 371 -11.98 -29.04 -13.32
CA LEU A 371 -10.73 -28.42 -13.77
C LEU A 371 -10.77 -26.90 -13.60
N MET A 372 -11.88 -26.25 -13.95
CA MET A 372 -12.06 -24.81 -13.74
C MET A 372 -11.99 -24.43 -12.26
N SER A 373 -12.67 -25.16 -11.37
CA SER A 373 -12.62 -24.94 -9.91
C SER A 373 -11.18 -25.05 -9.39
N LEU A 374 -10.44 -26.08 -9.82
CA LEU A 374 -9.06 -26.30 -9.42
C LEU A 374 -8.14 -25.18 -9.91
N THR A 375 -8.27 -24.73 -11.16
CA THR A 375 -7.48 -23.62 -11.71
C THR A 375 -7.73 -22.32 -10.92
N LEU A 376 -8.97 -22.02 -10.58
CA LEU A 376 -9.31 -20.82 -9.80
C LEU A 376 -8.73 -20.86 -8.38
N LEU A 377 -8.70 -22.05 -7.76
CA LEU A 377 -8.09 -22.25 -6.44
C LEU A 377 -6.56 -22.11 -6.48
N ILE A 378 -5.90 -22.65 -7.52
CA ILE A 378 -4.45 -22.53 -7.70
C ILE A 378 -4.04 -21.08 -7.98
N MET A 379 -4.73 -20.40 -8.89
CA MET A 379 -4.47 -18.98 -9.21
C MET A 379 -4.65 -18.04 -8.01
N HIS A 380 -5.46 -18.42 -7.03
CA HIS A 380 -5.60 -17.67 -5.78
C HIS A 380 -4.43 -17.93 -4.82
N LYS A 381 -3.83 -19.13 -4.82
CA LYS A 381 -2.76 -19.49 -3.89
C LYS A 381 -1.42 -18.80 -4.24
N ASP A 382 -1.22 -18.45 -5.50
CA ASP A 382 0.01 -17.81 -6.01
C ASP A 382 -0.07 -16.26 -6.07
N ARG A 383 -1.11 -15.66 -5.46
CA ARG A 383 -1.28 -14.21 -5.29
C ARG A 383 -1.27 -13.85 -3.81
#